data_AF-A0A076FPX4-F1
#
_entry.id   AF-A0A076FPX4-F1
#
_cell.length_a   1.000
_cell.length_b   1.000
_cell.length_c   1.000
_cell.angle_alpha   90.00
_cell.angle_beta   90.00
_cell.angle_gamma   90.00
#
_symmetry.space_group_name_H-M   'P 1'
#
loop_
_entity.id
_entity.type
_entity.pdbx_description
1 polymer ?
#
loop_
_entity_poly.entity_id
_entity_poly.type
_entity_poly.pdbx_seq_one_letter_code
_entity_poly.pdbx_strand_id
1 'polypeptide(L)'
;TIKHPVTGKTAKIRNVNFDAAYNNIYIQSATLNGKPYTKNWIDHSFFTEGKELVLTLGKNESNWGTAVGDLPPSLGRYSGFNQTYSKRWSAPGSAQLYSPSL
;
A
#
# COMPACT_ATOMS: atom_id res chain seq x y z
N THR A 1 11.25 4.74 -15.94
CA THR A 1 12.19 3.95 -15.11
C THR A 1 13.13 4.90 -14.40
N ILE A 2 13.77 4.46 -13.31
CA ILE A 2 14.68 5.27 -12.49
C ILE A 2 15.92 4.44 -12.20
N LYS A 3 17.11 4.90 -12.63
CA LYS A 3 18.38 4.21 -12.38
C LYS A 3 19.05 4.78 -11.13
N HIS A 4 19.39 3.92 -10.19
CA HIS A 4 20.10 4.32 -8.98
C HIS A 4 21.59 4.55 -9.31
N PRO A 5 22.19 5.71 -8.95
CA PRO A 5 23.55 6.05 -9.37
C PRO A 5 24.61 5.14 -8.75
N VAL A 6 24.44 4.76 -7.47
CA VAL A 6 25.41 3.91 -6.76
C VAL A 6 25.27 2.43 -7.11
N THR A 7 24.07 1.84 -6.99
CA THR A 7 23.86 0.40 -7.23
C THR A 7 23.74 0.01 -8.70
N GLY A 8 23.52 0.98 -9.60
CA GLY A 8 23.29 0.74 -11.02
C GLY A 8 21.95 0.07 -11.37
N LYS A 9 21.19 -0.38 -10.37
CA LYS A 9 19.89 -1.05 -10.54
C LYS A 9 18.83 -0.06 -11.01
N THR A 10 17.81 -0.57 -11.71
CA THR A 10 16.76 0.24 -12.31
C THR A 10 15.41 -0.11 -11.72
N ALA A 11 14.78 0.84 -11.03
CA ALA A 11 13.41 0.72 -10.57
C ALA A 11 12.43 1.09 -11.69
N LYS A 12 11.26 0.46 -11.70
CA LYS A 12 10.24 0.64 -12.73
C LYS A 12 8.87 0.77 -12.11
N ILE A 13 8.11 1.77 -12.59
CA ILE A 13 6.68 1.92 -12.32
C ILE A 13 5.99 1.78 -13.67
N ARG A 14 4.92 0.97 -13.72
CA ARG A 14 4.13 0.74 -14.94
C ARG A 14 2.66 0.74 -14.60
N ASN A 15 1.86 1.35 -15.47
CA ASN A 15 0.41 1.38 -15.34
C ASN A 15 -0.19 0.41 -16.37
N VAL A 16 -1.19 -0.34 -15.95
CA VAL A 16 -2.01 -1.21 -16.80
C VAL A 16 -3.40 -0.60 -16.85
N ASN A 17 -4.03 -0.63 -18.03
CA ASN A 17 -5.39 -0.10 -18.26
C ASN A 17 -5.51 1.43 -18.11
N PHE A 18 -4.41 2.17 -18.20
CA PHE A 18 -4.46 3.63 -18.36
C PHE A 18 -4.98 4.00 -19.75
N ASP A 19 -5.88 4.98 -19.83
CA ASP A 19 -6.36 5.55 -21.09
C ASP A 19 -5.94 7.01 -21.24
N ALA A 20 -5.68 7.44 -22.47
CA ALA A 20 -5.28 8.82 -22.77
C ALA A 20 -6.40 9.85 -22.55
N ALA A 21 -7.64 9.42 -22.35
CA ALA A 21 -8.76 10.27 -21.99
C ALA A 21 -8.90 10.43 -20.45
N TYR A 22 -7.97 9.86 -19.66
CA TYR A 22 -7.90 10.01 -18.22
C TYR A 22 -9.18 9.55 -17.48
N ASN A 23 -9.87 8.54 -18.01
CA ASN A 23 -11.02 7.95 -17.31
C ASN A 23 -10.58 6.95 -16.23
N ASN A 24 -9.55 6.16 -16.53
CA ASN A 24 -8.99 5.14 -15.66
C ASN A 24 -7.81 5.72 -14.88
N ILE A 25 -8.11 6.46 -13.82
CA ILE A 25 -7.11 7.13 -12.98
C ILE A 25 -6.98 6.53 -11.58
N TYR A 26 -7.92 5.66 -11.17
CA TYR A 26 -7.93 5.07 -9.84
C TYR A 26 -7.22 3.73 -9.83
N ILE A 27 -6.35 3.51 -8.84
CA ILE A 27 -5.67 2.23 -8.64
C ILE A 27 -6.68 1.20 -8.15
N GLN A 28 -6.79 0.09 -8.86
CA GLN A 28 -7.64 -1.06 -8.51
C GLN A 28 -6.84 -2.15 -7.78
N SER A 29 -5.58 -2.33 -8.16
CA SER A 29 -4.64 -3.26 -7.54
C SER A 29 -3.21 -2.90 -7.87
N ALA A 30 -2.26 -3.43 -7.10
CA ALA A 30 -0.85 -3.32 -7.41
C ALA A 30 -0.10 -4.64 -7.18
N THR A 31 1.01 -4.79 -7.90
CA THR A 31 2.01 -5.82 -7.60
C THR A 31 3.39 -5.20 -7.45
N LEU A 32 4.18 -5.72 -6.51
CA LEU A 32 5.58 -5.38 -6.32
C LEU A 32 6.42 -6.63 -6.60
N ASN A 33 7.24 -6.59 -7.65
CA ASN A 33 7.96 -7.75 -8.18
C ASN A 33 7.05 -8.98 -8.39
N GLY A 34 5.87 -8.75 -8.98
CA GLY A 34 4.90 -9.79 -9.30
C GLY A 34 4.07 -10.31 -8.12
N LYS A 35 4.34 -9.87 -6.87
CA LYS A 35 3.55 -10.25 -5.69
C LYS A 35 2.47 -9.21 -5.40
N PRO A 36 1.26 -9.61 -4.95
CA PRO A 36 0.23 -8.67 -4.54
C PRO A 36 0.76 -7.65 -3.53
N TYR A 37 0.45 -6.38 -3.76
CA TYR A 37 0.93 -5.27 -2.94
C TYR A 37 -0.22 -4.31 -2.64
N THR A 38 -0.49 -4.07 -1.37
CA THR A 38 -1.63 -3.24 -0.92
C THR A 38 -1.20 -1.93 -0.29
N LYS A 39 0.08 -1.79 0.10
CA LYS A 39 0.59 -0.57 0.74
C LYS A 39 0.55 0.60 -0.25
N ASN A 40 0.11 1.76 0.23
CA ASN A 40 0.04 3.00 -0.55
C ASN A 40 1.35 3.82 -0.51
N TRP A 41 2.43 3.17 -0.11
CA TRP A 41 3.78 3.72 -0.02
C TRP A 41 4.78 2.66 -0.45
N ILE A 42 5.99 3.07 -0.80
CA ILE A 42 7.13 2.21 -1.10
C ILE A 42 8.32 2.66 -0.28
N ASP A 43 9.14 1.73 0.19
CA ASP A 43 10.35 2.05 0.93
C ASP A 43 11.55 2.27 -0.01
N HIS A 44 12.66 2.75 0.54
CA HIS A 44 13.85 3.09 -0.24
C HIS A 44 14.44 1.91 -1.03
N SER A 45 14.22 0.68 -0.57
CA SER A 45 14.67 -0.53 -1.29
C SER A 45 14.06 -0.66 -2.68
N PHE A 46 12.92 -0.01 -2.96
CA PHE A 46 12.37 0.06 -4.30
C PHE A 46 13.40 0.55 -5.32
N PHE A 47 14.15 1.60 -4.96
CA PHE A 47 15.16 2.21 -5.81
C PHE A 47 16.50 1.46 -5.74
N THR A 48 16.98 1.16 -4.53
CA THR A 48 18.32 0.56 -4.37
C THR A 48 18.38 -0.87 -4.90
N GLU A 49 17.26 -1.60 -4.92
CA GLU A 49 17.15 -2.98 -5.41
C GLU A 49 16.60 -3.10 -6.83
N GLY A 50 16.12 -2.00 -7.43
CA GLY A 50 15.58 -2.01 -8.80
C GLY A 50 14.27 -2.80 -8.92
N LYS A 51 13.31 -2.54 -8.03
CA LYS A 51 12.02 -3.24 -8.02
C LYS A 51 11.08 -2.74 -9.12
N GLU A 52 10.09 -3.56 -9.48
CA GLU A 52 9.00 -3.18 -10.38
C GLU A 52 7.68 -3.08 -9.61
N LEU A 53 7.03 -1.91 -9.68
CA LEU A 53 5.67 -1.67 -9.23
C LEU A 53 4.75 -1.60 -10.45
N VAL A 54 3.75 -2.48 -10.50
CA VAL A 54 2.71 -2.47 -11.54
C VAL A 54 1.40 -2.05 -10.91
N LEU A 55 0.81 -0.96 -11.41
CA LEU A 55 -0.48 -0.44 -10.97
C LEU A 55 -1.54 -0.79 -12.02
N THR A 56 -2.61 -1.49 -11.63
CA THR A 56 -3.77 -1.73 -12.50
C THR A 56 -4.80 -0.64 -12.24
N LEU A 57 -5.16 0.12 -13.28
CA LEU A 57 -6.06 1.26 -13.16
C LEU A 57 -7.49 0.92 -13.57
N GLY A 58 -8.44 1.75 -13.13
CA GLY A 58 -9.85 1.66 -13.45
C GLY A 58 -10.57 2.98 -13.21
N LYS A 59 -11.83 3.04 -13.65
CA LYS A 59 -12.64 4.27 -13.70
C LYS A 59 -13.14 4.76 -12.34
N ASN A 60 -13.34 3.84 -11.39
CA ASN A 60 -13.94 4.15 -10.09
C ASN A 60 -12.92 3.97 -8.97
N GLU A 61 -13.13 4.66 -7.85
CA GLU A 61 -12.41 4.42 -6.61
C GLU A 61 -12.48 2.95 -6.18
N SER A 62 -11.42 2.47 -5.53
CA SER A 62 -11.31 1.09 -5.07
C SER A 62 -10.95 1.05 -3.58
N ASN A 63 -11.00 -0.16 -3.01
CA ASN A 63 -10.58 -0.40 -1.62
C ASN A 63 -9.05 -0.57 -1.47
N TRP A 64 -8.27 -0.48 -2.55
CA TRP A 64 -6.81 -0.67 -2.50
C TRP A 64 -6.13 0.40 -1.64
N GLY A 65 -5.25 -0.01 -0.73
CA GLY A 65 -4.45 0.93 0.08
C GLY A 65 -5.23 1.69 1.15
N THR A 66 -6.41 1.19 1.53
CA THR A 66 -7.30 1.85 2.50
C THR A 66 -7.24 1.23 3.90
N ALA A 67 -6.64 0.04 4.06
CA ALA A 67 -6.53 -0.59 5.37
C ALA A 67 -5.49 0.12 6.24
N VAL A 68 -5.66 0.06 7.56
CA VAL A 68 -4.69 0.63 8.52
C VAL A 68 -3.27 0.08 8.30
N GLY A 69 -3.14 -1.20 7.92
CA GLY A 69 -1.85 -1.83 7.62
C GLY A 69 -1.22 -1.43 6.28
N ASP A 70 -1.96 -0.71 5.44
CA ASP A 70 -1.47 -0.25 4.14
C ASP A 70 -0.89 1.18 4.20
N LEU A 71 -1.14 1.89 5.30
CA LEU A 71 -0.71 3.27 5.53
C LEU A 71 0.82 3.36 5.70
N PRO A 72 1.44 4.52 5.34
CA PRO A 72 2.88 4.73 5.52
C PRO A 72 3.26 4.69 7.00
N PRO A 73 4.53 4.43 7.36
CA PRO A 73 4.96 4.55 8.75
C PRO A 73 4.75 5.97 9.29
N SER A 74 4.36 6.07 10.56
CA SER A 74 4.19 7.34 11.29
C SER A 74 4.74 7.20 12.71
N LEU A 75 5.04 8.31 13.38
CA LEU A 75 5.49 8.29 14.79
C LEU A 75 4.38 7.82 15.74
N GLY A 76 3.11 8.10 15.39
CA GLY A 76 1.93 7.70 16.16
C GLY A 76 1.31 6.40 15.62
N ARG A 77 0.40 5.83 16.40
CA ARG A 77 -0.44 4.73 15.91
C ARG A 77 -1.54 5.29 15.01
N TYR A 78 -1.79 4.59 13.91
CA TYR A 78 -3.02 4.79 13.17
C TYR A 78 -4.20 4.25 13.97
N SER A 79 -4.94 5.15 14.63
CA SER A 79 -6.31 4.89 15.01
C SER A 79 -7.16 5.13 13.77
N GLY A 80 -7.66 4.07 13.11
CA GLY A 80 -8.51 4.20 11.93
C GLY A 80 -9.63 5.22 12.15
N PHE A 81 -10.02 5.93 11.09
CA PHE A 81 -11.11 6.90 11.14
C PHE A 81 -12.35 6.25 11.79
N ASN A 82 -12.81 6.86 12.88
CA ASN A 82 -14.01 6.51 13.63
C ASN A 82 -13.97 5.25 14.53
N GLN A 83 -12.86 4.94 15.22
CA GLN A 83 -12.81 3.93 16.32
C GLN A 83 -13.40 2.53 16.02
N THR A 84 -13.74 2.20 14.76
CA THR A 84 -14.62 1.08 14.43
C THR A 84 -13.84 -0.23 14.19
N TYR A 85 -12.52 -0.15 14.09
CA TYR A 85 -11.67 -1.34 13.90
C TYR A 85 -11.49 -2.17 15.17
N SER A 86 -11.60 -1.60 16.37
CA SER A 86 -11.49 -2.39 17.62
C SER A 86 -12.70 -3.29 17.89
N LYS A 87 -13.86 -3.00 17.28
CA LYS A 87 -15.11 -3.75 17.54
C LYS A 87 -15.39 -4.90 16.56
N ARG A 88 -14.83 -4.91 15.36
CA ARG A 88 -15.17 -5.91 14.33
C ARG A 88 -14.39 -7.23 14.44
N TRP A 89 -13.33 -7.29 15.25
CA TRP A 89 -12.59 -8.52 15.53
C TRP A 89 -12.86 -9.11 16.92
N SER A 90 -13.91 -8.68 17.62
CA SER A 90 -14.40 -9.35 18.82
C SER A 90 -15.20 -10.61 18.45
N ALA A 91 -14.58 -11.52 17.70
CA ALA A 91 -15.03 -12.91 17.66
C ALA A 91 -14.66 -13.55 19.02
N PRO A 92 -15.51 -14.39 19.62
CA PRO A 92 -15.20 -15.00 20.90
C PRO A 92 -13.98 -15.90 20.74
N GLY A 93 -12.86 -15.59 21.41
CA GLY A 93 -11.74 -16.53 21.56
C GLY A 93 -10.38 -16.15 20.96
N SER A 94 -10.04 -14.88 20.72
CA SER A 94 -8.63 -14.53 20.44
C SER A 94 -8.09 -13.41 21.34
N ALA A 95 -7.42 -13.86 22.40
CA ALA A 95 -6.25 -13.27 23.06
C ALA A 95 -6.17 -11.73 23.20
N GLN A 96 -6.56 -11.30 24.39
CA GLN A 96 -5.96 -10.23 25.19
C GLN A 96 -4.48 -9.98 24.87
N LEU A 97 -4.10 -8.80 24.35
CA LEU A 97 -2.77 -8.23 24.59
C LEU A 97 -2.79 -6.68 24.56
N TYR A 98 -2.34 -6.13 25.69
CA TYR A 98 -1.83 -4.78 25.96
C TYR A 98 -2.83 -3.65 26.30
N SER A 99 -3.05 -3.47 27.61
CA SER A 99 -3.46 -2.21 28.21
C SER A 99 -2.23 -1.53 28.80
N PRO A 100 -1.77 -0.37 28.32
CA PRO A 100 -0.84 0.43 29.10
C PRO A 100 -1.62 1.06 30.25
N SER A 101 -1.26 0.71 31.48
CA SER A 101 -1.52 1.55 32.65
C SER A 101 -0.86 2.92 32.44
N LEU A 102 -1.49 3.94 33.04
CA LEU A 102 -1.03 5.34 33.08
C LEU A 102 0.48 5.49 33.26
#